data_AF-A0A7K0KCH0-F1
#
_entry.id   AF-A0A7K0KCH0-F1
#
_cell.length_a   1.000
_cell.length_b   1.000
_cell.length_c   1.000
_cell.angle_alpha   90.00
_cell.angle_beta   90.00
_cell.angle_gamma   90.00
#
_symmetry.space_group_name_H-M   'P 1'
#
loop_
_entity.id
_entity.type
_entity.pdbx_description
1 polymer ?
#
loop_
_entity_poly.entity_id
_entity_poly.type
_entity_poly.pdbx_seq_one_letter_code
_entity_poly.pdbx_strand_id
1 'polypeptide(L)'
;MKHTLKCAVVLMLSMNVLESPAQFYTAEKVGPAADTLSISTDPYVRDVLHETKPKPEAETETKKKSVFRLPLPSFLTAKLGNKLPTSNNAQRKVQEKSEKSFGKSSRKVVKQPVLPFLSTSDSLLLNILEKRLTICMPLDYLTVTSPYGYRQDPFIKCRTFHDGIDAIGINGFTYSMLPGRVTAVRHGNTGYGNYVIIDHGNLRCLYGHLGEIYAKEGTMVQAGTVVGLVGSTGRSTGPHLHLQLQRLAVNNSWTSVDPLPFIQALNQQVESFNERLAEIAGKDSHIYNNVETDAKELTIENLYAALKKHGIKYPKIVLAQAILETGHFRSRVCNEYNNLFGLRHSKGYYSFNHWEESVIAYRDKVQYKHRNGEDYYAFLKRIGYSTSRDYVRKVRELVYQL
;
A
#
# COMPACT_ATOMS: atom_id res chain seq x y z
N MET A 1 5.92 -14.12 -23.31
CA MET A 1 5.61 -12.67 -23.30
C MET A 1 5.89 -12.15 -21.90
N LYS A 2 6.48 -10.95 -21.74
CA LYS A 2 6.76 -10.36 -20.41
C LYS A 2 5.63 -9.42 -20.04
N HIS A 3 4.91 -9.72 -18.97
CA HIS A 3 3.83 -8.90 -18.45
C HIS A 3 4.32 -8.20 -17.18
N THR A 4 4.77 -6.95 -17.33
CA THR A 4 5.09 -6.08 -16.20
C THR A 4 3.77 -5.55 -15.64
N LEU A 5 3.38 -6.02 -14.45
CA LEU A 5 2.13 -5.61 -13.79
C LEU A 5 2.41 -4.35 -12.96
N LYS A 6 1.68 -3.28 -13.30
CA LYS A 6 1.64 -2.04 -12.52
C LYS A 6 0.67 -2.23 -11.36
N CYS A 7 1.03 -1.74 -10.17
CA CYS A 7 0.10 -1.56 -9.08
C CYS A 7 0.15 -0.10 -8.61
N ALA A 8 -1.00 0.58 -8.60
CA ALA A 8 -1.09 1.92 -8.02
C ALA A 8 -1.06 1.85 -6.48
N VAL A 9 -0.03 2.47 -5.89
CA VAL A 9 0.06 2.71 -4.44
C VAL A 9 -1.06 3.67 -4.03
N VAL A 10 -2.00 3.19 -3.22
CA VAL A 10 -2.98 4.06 -2.56
C VAL A 10 -2.35 4.55 -1.26
N LEU A 11 -2.06 5.86 -1.18
CA LEU A 11 -1.55 6.47 0.03
C LEU A 11 -2.55 6.31 1.17
N MET A 12 -2.08 5.72 2.28
CA MET A 12 -2.81 5.67 3.55
C MET A 12 -2.94 7.09 4.13
N LEU A 13 -4.10 7.72 3.95
CA LEU A 13 -4.45 8.93 4.70
C LEU A 13 -4.75 8.55 6.15
N SER A 14 -4.02 9.18 7.08
CA SER A 14 -4.15 8.95 8.52
C SER A 14 -5.51 9.41 9.04
N MET A 15 -6.48 8.50 9.10
CA MET A 15 -7.70 8.72 9.88
C MET A 15 -7.46 8.34 11.34
N ASN A 16 -7.27 9.35 12.19
CA ASN A 16 -7.49 9.22 13.62
C ASN A 16 -8.97 8.87 13.86
N VAL A 17 -9.28 7.58 13.97
CA VAL A 17 -10.58 7.09 14.44
C VAL A 17 -10.34 6.30 15.73
N LEU A 18 -11.16 6.60 16.72
CA LEU A 18 -11.10 6.11 18.08
C LEU A 18 -10.97 4.58 18.17
N GLU A 19 -10.23 4.10 19.17
CA GLU A 19 -10.18 2.69 19.54
C GLU A 19 -11.59 2.18 19.90
N SER A 20 -12.19 1.42 19.00
CA SER A 20 -13.27 0.48 19.31
C SER A 20 -13.15 -0.72 18.36
N PRO A 21 -13.16 -1.97 18.86
CA PRO A 21 -13.10 -3.14 17.99
C PRO A 21 -14.38 -3.23 17.16
N ALA A 22 -14.24 -3.35 15.84
CA ALA A 22 -15.37 -3.56 14.94
C ALA A 22 -16.04 -4.91 15.29
N GLN A 23 -17.21 -4.84 15.91
CA GLN A 23 -18.07 -6.00 16.15
C GLN A 23 -18.80 -6.34 14.85
N PHE A 24 -18.54 -7.52 14.31
CA PHE A 24 -19.27 -8.04 13.15
C PHE A 24 -20.62 -8.59 13.61
N TYR A 25 -21.71 -8.01 13.13
CA TYR A 25 -23.07 -8.52 13.34
C TYR A 25 -23.54 -9.26 12.10
N THR A 26 -23.81 -10.56 12.22
CA THR A 26 -24.51 -11.35 11.20
C THR A 26 -26.00 -11.40 11.55
N ALA A 27 -26.84 -10.84 10.68
CA ALA A 27 -28.30 -10.96 10.79
C ALA A 27 -28.79 -12.03 9.81
N GLU A 28 -29.20 -13.20 10.32
CA GLU A 28 -29.97 -14.17 9.55
C GLU A 28 -31.47 -13.89 9.64
N LYS A 29 -32.18 -14.09 8.53
CA LYS A 29 -33.62 -13.84 8.43
C LYS A 29 -34.40 -15.13 8.66
N VAL A 30 -34.84 -15.37 9.89
CA VAL A 30 -35.62 -16.56 10.25
C VAL A 30 -37.12 -16.26 10.31
N GLY A 31 -37.82 -16.53 9.20
CA GLY A 31 -39.28 -16.71 9.14
C GLY A 31 -40.17 -15.50 9.48
N PRO A 32 -41.51 -15.64 9.28
CA PRO A 32 -42.50 -14.71 9.83
C PRO A 32 -42.95 -15.16 11.23
N ALA A 33 -43.02 -14.21 12.17
CA ALA A 33 -43.49 -14.34 13.55
C ALA A 33 -42.56 -15.05 14.57
N ALA A 34 -41.59 -14.29 15.10
CA ALA A 34 -41.16 -14.38 16.51
C ALA A 34 -40.42 -13.08 16.91
N ASP A 35 -41.00 -12.28 17.81
CA ASP A 35 -40.38 -11.07 18.35
C ASP A 35 -39.38 -11.41 19.46
N THR A 36 -38.13 -11.76 19.13
CA THR A 36 -37.00 -11.64 20.07
C THR A 36 -35.64 -11.68 19.36
N LEU A 37 -34.79 -10.67 19.61
CA LEU A 37 -33.39 -10.66 19.19
C LEU A 37 -32.51 -11.19 20.33
N SER A 38 -31.83 -12.31 20.12
CA SER A 38 -30.74 -12.76 20.99
C SER A 38 -29.40 -12.31 20.42
N ILE A 39 -28.61 -11.60 21.23
CA ILE A 39 -27.26 -11.16 20.85
C ILE A 39 -26.27 -12.14 21.46
N SER A 40 -25.58 -12.92 20.61
CA SER A 40 -24.41 -13.72 21.01
C SER A 40 -23.12 -12.98 20.66
N THR A 41 -22.12 -13.06 21.53
CA THR A 41 -20.86 -12.30 21.40
C THR A 41 -19.63 -13.17 21.16
N ASP A 42 -19.79 -14.41 20.68
CA ASP A 42 -18.69 -15.36 20.48
C ASP A 42 -18.72 -15.98 19.06
N PRO A 43 -17.69 -15.74 18.21
CA PRO A 43 -17.61 -16.29 16.86
C PRO A 43 -16.89 -17.65 16.76
N TYR A 44 -16.60 -18.36 17.86
CA TYR A 44 -15.88 -19.66 17.78
C TYR A 44 -16.37 -20.75 18.75
N VAL A 45 -17.61 -21.22 18.58
CA VAL A 45 -18.04 -22.50 19.16
C VAL A 45 -17.72 -23.64 18.19
N ARG A 46 -16.74 -24.47 18.55
CA ARG A 46 -16.65 -25.87 18.10
C ARG A 46 -17.09 -26.76 19.25
N ASP A 47 -18.21 -27.45 19.11
CA ASP A 47 -18.61 -28.47 20.07
C ASP A 47 -17.56 -29.59 20.10
N VAL A 48 -16.95 -29.78 21.27
CA VAL A 48 -16.24 -31.01 21.63
C VAL A 48 -16.98 -31.59 22.82
N LEU A 49 -17.80 -32.60 22.57
CA LEU A 49 -18.34 -33.46 23.62
C LEU A 49 -17.17 -34.20 24.28
N HIS A 50 -16.93 -33.94 25.57
CA HIS A 50 -16.61 -34.97 26.56
C HIS A 50 -16.76 -34.40 27.99
N GLU A 51 -16.91 -35.30 28.96
CA GLU A 51 -17.62 -35.02 30.21
C GLU A 51 -16.73 -34.45 31.34
N THR A 52 -17.43 -33.86 32.32
CA THR A 52 -17.04 -33.48 33.70
C THR A 52 -15.88 -34.29 34.35
N LYS A 53 -15.04 -33.82 35.29
CA LYS A 53 -15.18 -32.87 36.44
C LYS A 53 -13.77 -32.75 37.16
N PRO A 54 -13.60 -32.09 38.33
CA PRO A 54 -13.41 -30.65 38.58
C PRO A 54 -11.99 -30.24 39.09
N LYS A 55 -11.83 -28.93 39.38
CA LYS A 55 -10.67 -28.23 40.03
C LYS A 55 -10.30 -28.79 41.42
N PRO A 56 -9.08 -28.56 41.98
CA PRO A 56 -8.60 -27.21 42.42
C PRO A 56 -7.04 -27.01 42.29
N GLU A 57 -6.32 -25.92 42.65
CA GLU A 57 -6.71 -24.52 42.95
C GLU A 57 -5.63 -23.41 42.70
N ALA A 58 -5.94 -22.20 43.18
CA ALA A 58 -5.20 -20.95 43.45
C ALA A 58 -3.68 -20.96 43.72
N GLU A 59 -3.02 -19.90 43.21
CA GLU A 59 -1.99 -19.16 43.95
C GLU A 59 -1.86 -17.70 43.44
N THR A 60 -1.53 -16.78 44.34
CA THR A 60 -1.43 -15.32 44.11
C THR A 60 -0.01 -14.82 44.33
N GLU A 61 0.53 -13.95 43.47
CA GLU A 61 1.41 -12.90 43.98
C GLU A 61 1.49 -11.63 43.10
N THR A 62 1.99 -10.55 43.70
CA THR A 62 1.89 -9.16 43.21
C THR A 62 3.24 -8.60 42.78
N LYS A 63 3.28 -7.62 41.85
CA LYS A 63 3.99 -6.34 42.06
C LYS A 63 3.80 -5.26 40.99
N LYS A 64 3.48 -4.06 41.51
CA LYS A 64 3.88 -2.69 41.11
C LYS A 64 3.59 -2.16 39.69
N LYS A 65 2.76 -1.13 39.67
CA LYS A 65 2.61 -0.12 38.61
C LYS A 65 3.94 0.57 38.26
N SER A 66 4.16 0.80 36.97
CA SER A 66 5.01 1.88 36.45
C SER A 66 4.20 2.66 35.41
N VAL A 67 3.64 3.80 35.82
CA VAL A 67 2.86 4.67 34.92
C VAL A 67 3.81 5.71 34.32
N PHE A 68 4.31 5.44 33.12
CA PHE A 68 5.00 6.45 32.33
C PHE A 68 3.97 7.41 31.72
N ARG A 69 3.77 8.56 32.36
CA ARG A 69 3.07 9.69 31.71
C ARG A 69 4.02 10.33 30.70
N LEU A 70 3.80 10.08 29.41
CA LEU A 70 4.34 10.93 28.36
C LEU A 70 3.59 12.28 28.36
N PRO A 71 4.28 13.41 28.17
CA PRO A 71 3.63 14.72 28.08
C PRO A 71 2.80 14.83 26.80
N LEU A 72 1.67 15.53 26.87
CA LEU A 72 0.85 15.85 25.69
C LEU A 72 1.65 16.72 24.70
N PRO A 73 1.56 16.45 23.38
CA PRO A 73 2.22 17.28 22.36
C PRO A 73 1.79 18.75 22.41
N SER A 74 2.76 19.64 22.19
CA SER A 74 2.61 21.11 22.28
C SER A 74 1.69 21.75 21.23
N PHE A 75 1.16 20.99 20.26
CA PHE A 75 0.17 21.50 19.30
C PHE A 75 -1.25 21.59 19.88
N LEU A 76 -1.55 20.93 21.00
CA LEU A 76 -2.86 20.99 21.67
C LEU A 76 -3.06 22.23 22.57
N THR A 77 -2.07 23.11 22.69
CA THR A 77 -2.11 24.29 23.59
C THR A 77 -2.33 25.63 22.88
N ALA A 78 -2.58 25.64 21.57
CA ALA A 78 -2.52 26.86 20.74
C ALA A 78 -3.86 27.29 20.08
N LYS A 79 -4.99 27.33 20.82
CA LYS A 79 -6.14 28.19 20.47
C LYS A 79 -7.20 28.40 21.57
N LEU A 80 -6.78 28.82 22.76
CA LEU A 80 -7.68 29.40 23.78
C LEU A 80 -7.13 30.73 24.31
N GLY A 81 -7.03 31.70 23.40
CA GLY A 81 -6.80 33.09 23.74
C GLY A 81 -8.07 33.90 23.51
N ASN A 82 -8.80 34.23 24.57
CA ASN A 82 -9.26 35.60 24.82
C ASN A 82 -9.76 35.81 26.25
N LYS A 83 -9.67 37.07 26.69
CA LYS A 83 -9.70 37.50 28.09
C LYS A 83 -11.02 37.25 28.84
N LEU A 84 -10.85 37.05 30.15
CA LEU A 84 -11.81 37.24 31.22
C LEU A 84 -12.54 38.61 31.14
N PRO A 85 -13.88 38.66 31.35
CA PRO A 85 -14.58 39.86 31.75
C PRO A 85 -14.97 39.81 33.23
N THR A 86 -14.38 40.69 34.05
CA THR A 86 -14.88 41.02 35.39
C THR A 86 -15.77 42.26 35.33
N SER A 87 -17.02 42.14 35.79
CA SER A 87 -17.74 43.24 36.46
C SER A 87 -18.94 42.70 37.23
N ASN A 88 -19.21 43.28 38.40
CA ASN A 88 -20.32 42.91 39.29
C ASN A 88 -21.56 43.80 39.06
N ASN A 89 -22.73 43.29 39.48
CA ASN A 89 -23.91 44.01 39.98
C ASN A 89 -24.56 45.12 39.10
N ALA A 90 -25.86 44.95 38.78
CA ALA A 90 -26.94 45.74 39.39
C ALA A 90 -28.35 45.34 38.90
N GLN A 91 -29.36 45.74 39.67
CA GLN A 91 -30.78 45.34 39.61
C GLN A 91 -31.67 46.21 38.67
N ARG A 92 -32.95 45.78 38.57
CA ARG A 92 -34.18 46.48 38.10
C ARG A 92 -34.53 46.25 36.62
N LYS A 93 -35.69 45.69 36.23
CA LYS A 93 -37.13 45.81 36.61
C LYS A 93 -37.82 46.95 35.82
N VAL A 94 -39.12 46.74 35.51
CA VAL A 94 -40.03 47.53 34.62
C VAL A 94 -39.85 47.10 33.15
N GLN A 95 -40.79 46.44 32.44
CA GLN A 95 -42.26 46.33 32.44
C GLN A 95 -43.00 47.52 31.81
N GLU A 96 -43.33 47.41 30.52
CA GLU A 96 -44.65 47.65 29.88
C GLU A 96 -44.50 47.25 28.38
N LYS A 97 -45.40 46.47 27.76
CA LYS A 97 -46.77 46.78 27.29
C LYS A 97 -46.81 47.99 26.33
N SER A 98 -47.56 47.95 25.22
CA SER A 98 -48.38 46.88 24.64
C SER A 98 -48.76 47.20 23.18
N GLU A 99 -49.39 46.22 22.51
CA GLU A 99 -50.23 46.39 21.30
C GLU A 99 -49.48 46.71 19.98
N LYS A 100 -49.88 46.23 18.79
CA LYS A 100 -50.97 45.36 18.25
C LYS A 100 -50.37 44.74 16.95
N SER A 101 -50.84 43.66 16.32
CA SER A 101 -51.91 42.68 16.56
C SER A 101 -51.79 41.53 15.53
N PHE A 102 -52.19 40.31 15.92
CA PHE A 102 -52.72 39.23 15.06
C PHE A 102 -52.03 38.86 13.72
N GLY A 103 -51.36 37.69 13.72
CA GLY A 103 -50.80 37.07 12.50
C GLY A 103 -50.57 35.56 12.64
N LYS A 104 -51.66 34.79 12.73
CA LYS A 104 -51.78 33.30 12.68
C LYS A 104 -50.61 32.42 13.17
N SER A 105 -50.90 31.63 14.20
CA SER A 105 -50.11 30.47 14.63
C SER A 105 -49.93 29.44 13.51
N SER A 106 -48.66 29.16 13.16
CA SER A 106 -48.22 27.93 12.50
C SER A 106 -47.22 27.24 13.41
N ARG A 107 -47.48 25.99 13.80
CA ARG A 107 -46.59 25.19 14.67
C ARG A 107 -45.18 25.16 14.07
N LYS A 108 -44.16 25.68 14.79
CA LYS A 108 -42.76 25.36 14.50
C LYS A 108 -42.53 23.88 14.79
N VAL A 109 -42.70 23.05 13.77
CA VAL A 109 -42.16 21.69 13.76
C VAL A 109 -40.65 21.82 13.92
N VAL A 110 -40.13 21.37 15.06
CA VAL A 110 -38.69 21.18 15.25
C VAL A 110 -38.27 20.08 14.28
N LYS A 111 -37.76 20.47 13.11
CA LYS A 111 -37.08 19.51 12.23
C LYS A 111 -35.87 19.01 13.00
N GLN A 112 -35.88 17.74 13.36
CA GLN A 112 -34.68 17.04 13.76
C GLN A 112 -33.62 17.21 12.65
N PRO A 113 -32.32 17.30 12.98
CA PRO A 113 -31.27 17.27 11.98
C PRO A 113 -31.22 15.87 11.36
N VAL A 114 -32.01 15.67 10.31
CA VAL A 114 -31.87 14.52 9.43
C VAL A 114 -30.47 14.63 8.83
N LEU A 115 -29.60 13.68 9.16
CA LEU A 115 -28.29 13.55 8.51
C LEU A 115 -28.55 13.51 7.00
N PRO A 116 -27.94 14.40 6.19
CA PRO A 116 -28.18 14.42 4.75
C PRO A 116 -27.81 13.04 4.21
N PHE A 117 -28.80 12.35 3.64
CA PHE A 117 -28.65 10.95 3.29
C PHE A 117 -27.52 10.78 2.27
N LEU A 118 -26.70 9.75 2.47
CA LEU A 118 -25.66 9.35 1.52
C LEU A 118 -26.29 9.25 0.13
N SER A 119 -25.80 10.02 -0.83
CA SER A 119 -26.30 9.91 -2.20
C SER A 119 -26.02 8.52 -2.77
N THR A 120 -26.69 8.15 -3.86
CA THR A 120 -26.38 6.91 -4.59
C THR A 120 -24.90 6.88 -5.00
N SER A 121 -24.31 8.05 -5.28
CA SER A 121 -22.88 8.21 -5.56
C SER A 121 -22.02 7.87 -4.34
N ASP A 122 -22.37 8.37 -3.16
CA ASP A 122 -21.60 8.13 -1.92
C ASP A 122 -21.64 6.65 -1.49
N SER A 123 -22.82 6.03 -1.57
CA SER A 123 -22.97 4.59 -1.27
C SER A 123 -22.25 3.69 -2.28
N LEU A 124 -22.19 4.07 -3.55
CA LEU A 124 -21.42 3.36 -4.58
C LEU A 124 -19.90 3.56 -4.40
N LEU A 125 -19.47 4.78 -4.07
CA LEU A 125 -18.09 5.11 -3.73
C LEU A 125 -17.60 4.30 -2.52
N LEU A 126 -18.37 4.29 -1.42
CA LEU A 126 -18.04 3.53 -0.21
C LEU A 126 -17.90 2.02 -0.49
N ASN A 127 -18.83 1.44 -1.25
CA ASN A 127 -18.78 0.02 -1.65
C ASN A 127 -17.52 -0.34 -2.46
N ILE A 128 -17.05 0.57 -3.32
CA ILE A 128 -15.81 0.35 -4.09
C ILE A 128 -14.57 0.58 -3.21
N LEU A 129 -14.58 1.57 -2.32
CA LEU A 129 -13.49 1.78 -1.35
C LEU A 129 -13.35 0.57 -0.42
N GLU A 130 -14.43 0.07 0.16
CA GLU A 130 -14.47 -1.15 0.98
C GLU A 130 -13.82 -2.33 0.24
N LYS A 131 -14.23 -2.58 -1.01
CA LYS A 131 -13.63 -3.65 -1.84
C LYS A 131 -12.16 -3.39 -2.14
N ARG A 132 -11.78 -2.18 -2.52
CA ARG A 132 -10.39 -1.79 -2.83
C ARG A 132 -9.46 -1.93 -1.62
N LEU A 133 -9.98 -1.73 -0.40
CA LEU A 133 -9.25 -1.91 0.86
C LEU A 133 -9.08 -3.39 1.27
N THR A 134 -9.85 -4.32 0.68
CA THR A 134 -9.69 -5.76 0.93
C THR A 134 -8.68 -6.46 0.03
N ILE A 135 -8.06 -5.75 -0.94
CA ILE A 135 -7.07 -6.31 -1.86
C ILE A 135 -5.84 -5.42 -2.04
N CYS A 136 -4.66 -6.04 -2.16
CA CYS A 136 -3.40 -5.36 -2.44
C CYS A 136 -2.44 -6.28 -3.21
N MET A 137 -1.54 -5.72 -4.01
CA MET A 137 -0.44 -6.51 -4.57
C MET A 137 0.65 -6.76 -3.50
N PRO A 138 1.42 -7.86 -3.57
CA PRO A 138 2.38 -8.23 -2.54
C PRO A 138 3.64 -7.36 -2.52
N LEU A 139 3.91 -6.62 -3.60
CA LEU A 139 4.99 -5.66 -3.80
C LEU A 139 4.46 -4.49 -4.65
N ASP A 140 5.08 -3.31 -4.54
CA ASP A 140 4.74 -2.13 -5.37
C ASP A 140 4.95 -2.40 -6.87
N TYR A 141 6.00 -3.17 -7.19
CA TYR A 141 6.34 -3.61 -8.54
C TYR A 141 6.61 -5.11 -8.54
N LEU A 142 5.84 -5.87 -9.32
CA LEU A 142 5.96 -7.33 -9.38
C LEU A 142 6.52 -7.80 -10.73
N THR A 143 7.80 -8.19 -10.73
CA THR A 143 8.44 -8.86 -11.87
C THR A 143 8.87 -10.26 -11.47
N VAL A 144 8.18 -11.27 -12.00
CA VAL A 144 8.48 -12.69 -11.73
C VAL A 144 9.78 -13.11 -12.44
N THR A 145 10.74 -13.58 -11.66
CA THR A 145 12.04 -14.11 -12.14
C THR A 145 12.07 -15.63 -12.20
N SER A 146 11.30 -16.33 -11.35
CA SER A 146 11.14 -17.78 -11.41
C SER A 146 9.67 -18.16 -11.26
N PRO A 147 9.09 -18.91 -12.21
CA PRO A 147 7.71 -19.38 -12.12
C PRO A 147 7.57 -20.55 -11.13
N TYR A 148 6.30 -20.87 -10.83
CA TYR A 148 5.89 -22.10 -10.15
C TYR A 148 6.14 -23.35 -11.02
N GLY A 149 6.28 -24.50 -10.38
CA GLY A 149 6.41 -25.81 -11.03
C GLY A 149 7.84 -26.32 -11.13
N TYR A 150 8.05 -27.35 -11.96
CA TYR A 150 9.38 -27.97 -12.11
C TYR A 150 10.37 -27.05 -12.83
N ARG A 151 11.49 -26.77 -12.16
CA ARG A 151 12.61 -26.00 -12.72
C ARG A 151 13.95 -26.69 -12.47
N GLN A 152 15.00 -26.21 -13.12
CA GLN A 152 16.36 -26.58 -12.75
C GLN A 152 16.73 -25.85 -11.45
N ASP A 153 17.23 -26.59 -10.47
CA ASP A 153 17.62 -26.04 -9.19
C ASP A 153 18.79 -25.07 -9.35
N PRO A 154 18.71 -23.82 -8.84
CA PRO A 154 19.78 -22.85 -9.05
C PRO A 154 21.10 -23.27 -8.37
N PHE A 155 21.03 -24.06 -7.29
CA PHE A 155 22.20 -24.49 -6.51
C PHE A 155 22.74 -25.84 -6.97
N ILE A 156 21.90 -26.89 -6.99
CA ILE A 156 22.35 -28.28 -7.26
C ILE A 156 22.17 -28.73 -8.72
N LYS A 157 21.60 -27.91 -9.60
CA LYS A 157 21.35 -28.18 -11.03
C LYS A 157 20.47 -29.40 -11.36
N CYS A 158 20.00 -30.16 -10.37
CA CYS A 158 18.97 -31.18 -10.52
C CYS A 158 17.59 -30.55 -10.81
N ARG A 159 16.62 -31.33 -11.29
CA ARG A 159 15.23 -30.86 -11.47
C ARG A 159 14.51 -30.89 -10.12
N THR A 160 14.10 -29.73 -9.62
CA THR A 160 13.34 -29.60 -8.36
C THR A 160 11.98 -28.94 -8.63
N PHE A 161 11.01 -29.21 -7.75
CA PHE A 161 9.70 -28.56 -7.81
C PHE A 161 9.76 -27.23 -7.06
N HIS A 162 9.28 -26.17 -7.71
CA HIS A 162 9.14 -24.87 -7.11
C HIS A 162 7.68 -24.63 -6.75
N ASP A 163 7.40 -24.48 -5.47
CA ASP A 163 6.05 -24.45 -4.91
C ASP A 163 5.51 -23.02 -4.65
N GLY A 164 6.19 -22.02 -5.21
CA GLY A 164 5.75 -20.62 -5.28
C GLY A 164 6.30 -19.92 -6.53
N ILE A 165 6.28 -18.60 -6.55
CA ILE A 165 6.99 -17.77 -7.53
C ILE A 165 8.09 -16.97 -6.83
N ASP A 166 9.18 -16.70 -7.55
CA ASP A 166 10.21 -15.75 -7.11
C ASP A 166 10.01 -14.45 -7.89
N ALA A 167 9.90 -13.32 -7.20
CA ALA A 167 9.75 -11.99 -7.80
C ALA A 167 10.80 -10.99 -7.29
N ILE A 168 11.28 -10.11 -8.18
CA ILE A 168 12.30 -9.11 -7.84
C ILE A 168 11.82 -8.21 -6.70
N GLY A 169 12.65 -8.06 -5.66
CA GLY A 169 12.48 -7.03 -4.65
C GLY A 169 13.83 -6.61 -4.08
N ILE A 170 14.17 -5.33 -4.21
CA ILE A 170 15.44 -4.76 -3.73
C ILE A 170 15.12 -3.69 -2.68
N ASN A 171 15.13 -4.11 -1.41
CA ASN A 171 14.69 -3.31 -0.26
C ASN A 171 13.26 -2.77 -0.47
N GLY A 172 12.36 -3.60 -1.03
CA GLY A 172 10.94 -3.29 -1.17
C GLY A 172 10.16 -3.78 0.05
N PHE A 173 9.11 -3.05 0.44
CA PHE A 173 8.15 -3.57 1.41
C PHE A 173 7.35 -4.71 0.80
N THR A 174 7.09 -5.74 1.60
CA THR A 174 6.15 -6.81 1.25
C THR A 174 4.83 -6.55 1.97
N TYR A 175 3.71 -6.68 1.26
CA TYR A 175 2.37 -6.42 1.79
C TYR A 175 1.52 -7.68 1.84
N SER A 176 0.60 -7.76 2.81
CA SER A 176 -0.45 -8.79 2.79
C SER A 176 -1.40 -8.54 1.61
N MET A 177 -1.56 -9.53 0.74
CA MET A 177 -2.43 -9.38 -0.45
C MET A 177 -3.93 -9.28 -0.12
N LEU A 178 -4.34 -9.91 0.97
CA LEU A 178 -5.71 -10.01 1.46
C LEU A 178 -5.74 -9.76 2.98
N PRO A 179 -6.90 -9.41 3.58
CA PRO A 179 -7.07 -9.45 5.03
C PRO A 179 -6.96 -10.90 5.53
N GLY A 180 -6.43 -11.10 6.73
CA GLY A 180 -6.22 -12.45 7.27
C GLY A 180 -5.56 -12.49 8.64
N ARG A 181 -5.27 -13.69 9.13
CA ARG A 181 -4.52 -13.92 10.37
C ARG A 181 -3.12 -14.38 10.06
N VAL A 182 -2.11 -13.76 10.68
CA VAL A 182 -0.73 -14.25 10.64
C VAL A 182 -0.66 -15.55 11.44
N THR A 183 -0.46 -16.68 10.78
CA THR A 183 -0.47 -18.03 11.39
C THR A 183 0.92 -18.59 11.64
N ALA A 184 1.97 -18.03 11.04
CA ALA A 184 3.35 -18.33 11.38
C ALA A 184 4.27 -17.14 11.10
N VAL A 185 5.19 -16.86 12.03
CA VAL A 185 6.39 -16.03 11.81
C VAL A 185 7.61 -16.90 12.12
N ARG A 186 8.51 -17.07 11.15
CA ARG A 186 9.66 -17.96 11.29
C ARG A 186 10.92 -17.27 10.81
N HIS A 187 12.00 -17.48 11.54
CA HIS A 187 13.34 -16.99 11.20
C HIS A 187 14.25 -18.18 10.91
N GLY A 188 15.12 -18.05 9.90
CA GLY A 188 15.96 -19.18 9.48
C GLY A 188 16.92 -18.85 8.34
N ASN A 189 17.90 -19.74 8.15
CA ASN A 189 18.93 -19.66 7.11
C ASN A 189 18.85 -20.81 6.09
N THR A 190 17.81 -21.65 6.15
CA THR A 190 17.53 -22.75 5.21
C THR A 190 16.11 -22.62 4.63
N GLY A 191 15.81 -23.35 3.56
CA GLY A 191 14.49 -23.30 2.90
C GLY A 191 14.10 -21.86 2.51
N TYR A 192 12.89 -21.42 2.88
CA TYR A 192 12.41 -20.05 2.66
C TYR A 192 13.12 -18.97 3.49
N GLY A 193 14.03 -19.34 4.41
CA GLY A 193 14.72 -18.38 5.27
C GLY A 193 13.82 -17.77 6.33
N ASN A 194 13.79 -16.44 6.42
CA ASN A 194 12.79 -15.72 7.20
C ASN A 194 11.49 -15.65 6.38
N TYR A 195 10.36 -16.05 6.99
CA TYR A 195 9.07 -16.03 6.32
C TYR A 195 7.88 -15.78 7.25
N VAL A 196 6.80 -15.31 6.64
CA VAL A 196 5.48 -15.10 7.26
C VAL A 196 4.44 -15.93 6.51
N ILE A 197 3.56 -16.63 7.24
CA ILE A 197 2.35 -17.25 6.67
C ILE A 197 1.12 -16.48 7.15
N ILE A 198 0.24 -16.14 6.22
CA ILE A 198 -1.03 -15.44 6.50
C ILE A 198 -2.18 -16.28 5.94
N ASP A 199 -3.12 -16.61 6.81
CA ASP A 199 -4.32 -17.39 6.51
C ASP A 199 -5.50 -16.44 6.22
N HIS A 200 -6.16 -16.68 5.10
CA HIS A 200 -7.30 -15.94 4.57
C HIS A 200 -8.57 -16.81 4.53
N GLY A 201 -8.57 -17.99 5.18
CA GLY A 201 -9.69 -18.91 5.28
C GLY A 201 -9.50 -20.16 4.42
N ASN A 202 -9.88 -20.10 3.15
CA ASN A 202 -9.70 -21.19 2.18
C ASN A 202 -8.38 -21.07 1.37
N LEU A 203 -7.66 -19.97 1.57
CA LEU A 203 -6.36 -19.65 0.96
C LEU A 203 -5.41 -19.19 2.05
N ARG A 204 -4.12 -19.50 1.92
CA ARG A 204 -3.06 -18.89 2.72
C ARG A 204 -1.84 -18.57 1.86
N CYS A 205 -1.14 -17.50 2.21
CA CYS A 205 0.04 -17.02 1.50
C CYS A 205 1.28 -17.15 2.39
N LEU A 206 2.39 -17.65 1.84
CA LEU A 206 3.71 -17.60 2.46
C LEU A 206 4.55 -16.54 1.74
N TYR A 207 5.11 -15.61 2.52
CA TYR A 207 6.02 -14.56 2.08
C TYR A 207 7.42 -14.88 2.62
N GLY A 208 8.32 -15.34 1.75
CA GLY A 208 9.64 -15.89 2.09
C GLY A 208 10.83 -15.07 1.58
N HIS A 209 12.02 -15.49 2.02
CA HIS A 209 13.31 -14.83 1.82
C HIS A 209 13.40 -13.40 2.37
N LEU A 210 12.54 -13.05 3.33
CA LEU A 210 12.48 -11.73 3.93
C LEU A 210 13.81 -11.35 4.60
N GLY A 211 14.20 -10.09 4.51
CA GLY A 211 15.32 -9.53 5.28
C GLY A 211 14.89 -9.29 6.72
N GLU A 212 13.78 -8.58 6.87
CA GLU A 212 13.17 -8.22 8.15
C GLU A 212 11.68 -8.61 8.14
N ILE A 213 11.15 -8.97 9.32
CA ILE A 213 9.73 -9.28 9.51
C ILE A 213 9.13 -8.25 10.46
N TYR A 214 8.00 -7.65 10.06
CA TYR A 214 7.25 -6.72 10.89
C TYR A 214 5.90 -7.30 11.38
N ALA A 215 5.37 -8.30 10.65
CA ALA A 215 4.22 -9.08 11.08
C ALA A 215 4.48 -9.84 12.39
N LYS A 216 3.43 -10.02 13.21
CA LYS A 216 3.48 -10.77 14.46
C LYS A 216 2.51 -11.94 14.42
N GLU A 217 2.95 -13.12 14.86
CA GLU A 217 2.12 -14.34 14.88
C GLU A 217 0.86 -14.13 15.73
N GLY A 218 -0.25 -14.70 15.27
CA GLY A 218 -1.58 -14.53 15.87
C GLY A 218 -2.33 -13.25 15.48
N THR A 219 -1.66 -12.21 14.96
CA THR A 219 -2.32 -10.92 14.65
C THR A 219 -3.23 -11.00 13.43
N MET A 220 -4.31 -10.21 13.45
CA MET A 220 -5.10 -9.91 12.26
C MET A 220 -4.44 -8.77 11.48
N VAL A 221 -4.40 -8.89 10.16
CA VAL A 221 -3.89 -7.88 9.24
C VAL A 221 -4.92 -7.57 8.18
N GLN A 222 -4.92 -6.33 7.67
CA GLN A 222 -5.68 -5.93 6.48
C GLN A 222 -4.83 -6.15 5.22
N ALA A 223 -5.45 -6.16 4.04
CA ALA A 223 -4.69 -6.04 2.80
C ALA A 223 -3.88 -4.74 2.79
N GLY A 224 -2.68 -4.77 2.20
CA GLY A 224 -1.76 -3.63 2.22
C GLY A 224 -0.99 -3.44 3.54
N THR A 225 -1.25 -4.24 4.57
CA THR A 225 -0.40 -4.24 5.79
C THR A 225 1.01 -4.69 5.43
N VAL A 226 2.04 -3.92 5.81
CA VAL A 226 3.44 -4.32 5.60
C VAL A 226 3.77 -5.51 6.50
N VAL A 227 4.14 -6.64 5.88
CA VAL A 227 4.48 -7.89 6.59
C VAL A 227 5.98 -8.00 6.89
N GLY A 228 6.80 -7.34 6.08
CA GLY A 228 8.26 -7.33 6.20
C GLY A 228 8.95 -6.60 5.05
N LEU A 229 10.27 -6.70 5.00
CA LEU A 229 11.12 -6.16 3.95
C LEU A 229 11.70 -7.31 3.11
N VAL A 230 11.71 -7.19 1.78
CA VAL A 230 12.35 -8.18 0.91
C VAL A 230 13.86 -8.24 1.19
N GLY A 231 14.40 -9.46 1.30
CA GLY A 231 15.82 -9.70 1.50
C GLY A 231 16.31 -10.91 0.70
N SER A 232 17.30 -11.60 1.24
CA SER A 232 17.94 -12.75 0.60
C SER A 232 18.31 -13.84 1.64
N THR A 233 17.42 -14.09 2.60
CA THR A 233 17.63 -15.11 3.65
C THR A 233 17.25 -16.50 3.18
N GLY A 234 17.73 -17.54 3.84
CA GLY A 234 17.44 -18.92 3.42
C GLY A 234 18.18 -19.33 2.15
N ARG A 235 17.55 -20.21 1.36
CA ARG A 235 18.13 -20.78 0.14
C ARG A 235 17.91 -19.87 -1.08
N SER A 236 18.41 -18.64 -0.98
CA SER A 236 18.26 -17.56 -1.97
C SER A 236 19.57 -17.26 -2.72
N THR A 237 19.48 -16.85 -4.00
CA THR A 237 20.63 -16.44 -4.84
C THR A 237 20.85 -14.93 -4.92
N GLY A 238 20.01 -14.13 -4.25
CA GLY A 238 20.04 -12.66 -4.25
C GLY A 238 18.67 -12.08 -3.87
N PRO A 239 18.53 -10.75 -3.68
CA PRO A 239 17.30 -10.16 -3.15
C PRO A 239 16.05 -10.43 -4.01
N HIS A 240 15.07 -11.15 -3.45
CA HIS A 240 13.78 -11.45 -4.08
C HIS A 240 12.75 -11.88 -3.03
N LEU A 241 11.46 -11.68 -3.34
CA LEU A 241 10.36 -12.26 -2.60
C LEU A 241 10.06 -13.65 -3.16
N HIS A 242 10.07 -14.68 -2.32
CA HIS A 242 9.39 -15.93 -2.65
C HIS A 242 7.94 -15.84 -2.15
N LEU A 243 6.98 -16.01 -3.06
CA LEU A 243 5.56 -15.98 -2.75
C LEU A 243 4.93 -17.32 -3.11
N GLN A 244 4.47 -18.04 -2.09
CA GLN A 244 3.72 -19.29 -2.24
C GLN A 244 2.25 -19.05 -1.91
N LEU A 245 1.35 -19.59 -2.74
CA LEU A 245 -0.08 -19.60 -2.53
C LEU A 245 -0.53 -21.05 -2.28
N GLN A 246 -1.25 -21.27 -1.18
CA GLN A 246 -1.78 -22.58 -0.82
C GLN A 246 -3.30 -22.51 -0.66
N ARG A 247 -3.98 -23.54 -1.17
CA ARG A 247 -5.43 -23.70 -1.09
C ARG A 247 -5.77 -24.84 -0.15
N LEU A 248 -6.80 -24.66 0.67
CA LEU A 248 -7.36 -25.73 1.50
C LEU A 248 -8.07 -26.75 0.61
N ALA A 249 -7.64 -28.01 0.68
CA ALA A 249 -8.25 -29.13 -0.03
C ALA A 249 -9.35 -29.79 0.82
N VAL A 250 -10.21 -30.60 0.19
CA VAL A 250 -11.39 -31.25 0.82
C VAL A 250 -11.02 -32.13 2.03
N ASN A 251 -9.79 -32.64 2.08
CA ASN A 251 -9.25 -33.42 3.20
C ASN A 251 -8.64 -32.54 4.33
N ASN A 252 -8.94 -31.24 4.37
CA ASN A 252 -8.38 -30.23 5.28
C ASN A 252 -6.83 -30.11 5.22
N SER A 253 -6.19 -30.54 4.13
CA SER A 253 -4.76 -30.32 3.89
C SER A 253 -4.51 -29.08 3.03
N TRP A 254 -3.35 -28.45 3.20
CA TRP A 254 -2.94 -27.29 2.43
C TRP A 254 -2.08 -27.72 1.25
N THR A 255 -2.56 -27.48 0.03
CA THR A 255 -1.86 -27.84 -1.21
C THR A 255 -1.37 -26.58 -1.90
N SER A 256 -0.09 -26.55 -2.31
CA SER A 256 0.43 -25.44 -3.10
C SER A 256 -0.19 -25.40 -4.49
N VAL A 257 -0.41 -24.19 -4.99
CA VAL A 257 -0.97 -23.92 -6.31
C VAL A 257 -0.16 -22.80 -6.97
N ASP A 258 -0.21 -22.70 -8.30
CA ASP A 258 0.44 -21.60 -9.01
C ASP A 258 -0.15 -20.25 -8.56
N PRO A 259 0.67 -19.35 -7.96
CA PRO A 259 0.21 -18.02 -7.56
C PRO A 259 -0.11 -17.10 -8.74
N LEU A 260 0.48 -17.34 -9.93
CA LEU A 260 0.47 -16.38 -11.04
C LEU A 260 -0.95 -16.04 -11.56
N PRO A 261 -1.88 -17.00 -11.76
CA PRO A 261 -3.25 -16.67 -12.17
C PRO A 261 -4.01 -15.86 -11.12
N PHE A 262 -3.82 -16.16 -9.83
CA PHE A 262 -4.44 -15.42 -8.73
C PHE A 262 -3.94 -13.97 -8.71
N ILE A 263 -2.64 -13.76 -8.82
CA ILE A 263 -1.99 -12.45 -8.85
C ILE A 263 -2.45 -11.62 -10.06
N GLN A 264 -2.58 -12.24 -11.24
CA GLN A 264 -3.09 -11.56 -12.42
C GLN A 264 -4.54 -11.08 -12.25
N ALA A 265 -5.42 -11.94 -11.70
CA ALA A 265 -6.79 -11.57 -11.38
C ALA A 265 -6.87 -10.47 -10.30
N LEU A 266 -6.02 -10.56 -9.28
CA LEU A 266 -5.92 -9.57 -8.20
C LEU A 266 -5.53 -8.18 -8.74
N ASN A 267 -4.52 -8.12 -9.61
CA ASN A 267 -4.10 -6.86 -10.24
C ASN A 267 -5.20 -6.29 -11.15
N GLN A 268 -5.93 -7.13 -11.89
CA GLN A 268 -7.06 -6.68 -12.71
C GLN A 268 -8.20 -6.08 -11.86
N GLN A 269 -8.47 -6.65 -10.68
CA GLN A 269 -9.45 -6.08 -9.75
C GLN A 269 -8.96 -4.75 -9.14
N VAL A 270 -7.69 -4.67 -8.74
CA VAL A 270 -7.09 -3.41 -8.25
C VAL A 270 -7.24 -2.30 -9.28
N GLU A 271 -6.83 -2.53 -10.52
CA GLU A 271 -6.93 -1.51 -11.58
C GLU A 271 -8.38 -1.17 -11.91
N SER A 272 -9.29 -2.15 -12.01
CA SER A 272 -10.71 -1.85 -12.26
C SER A 272 -11.38 -1.05 -11.14
N PHE A 273 -10.97 -1.24 -9.87
CA PHE A 273 -11.43 -0.37 -8.79
C PHE A 273 -10.80 1.03 -8.87
N ASN A 274 -9.51 1.15 -9.19
CA ASN A 274 -8.85 2.45 -9.35
C ASN A 274 -9.52 3.28 -10.47
N GLU A 275 -9.84 2.65 -11.61
CA GLU A 275 -10.55 3.26 -12.74
C GLU A 275 -11.94 3.76 -12.31
N ARG A 276 -12.76 2.91 -11.68
CA ARG A 276 -14.11 3.29 -11.22
C ARG A 276 -14.08 4.41 -10.18
N LEU A 277 -13.12 4.39 -9.24
CA LEU A 277 -12.97 5.47 -8.26
C LEU A 277 -12.70 6.82 -8.96
N ALA A 278 -11.87 6.82 -10.02
CA ALA A 278 -11.60 8.01 -10.81
C ALA A 278 -12.82 8.47 -11.64
N GLU A 279 -13.66 7.55 -12.13
CA GLU A 279 -14.92 7.87 -12.78
C GLU A 279 -15.93 8.52 -11.83
N ILE A 280 -16.13 7.95 -10.64
CA ILE A 280 -17.13 8.39 -9.64
C ILE A 280 -16.75 9.71 -9.00
N ALA A 281 -15.46 9.89 -8.70
CA ALA A 281 -14.94 11.17 -8.26
C ALA A 281 -15.06 12.25 -9.35
N GLY A 282 -15.21 11.86 -10.62
CA GLY A 282 -15.12 12.76 -11.76
C GLY A 282 -13.74 13.39 -11.90
N LYS A 283 -13.49 14.04 -13.03
CA LYS A 283 -12.22 14.75 -13.27
C LYS A 283 -12.05 16.04 -12.42
N ASP A 284 -13.09 16.44 -11.68
CA ASP A 284 -13.17 17.74 -11.02
C ASP A 284 -13.41 17.71 -9.49
N SER A 285 -13.61 16.56 -8.82
CA SER A 285 -13.87 16.58 -7.36
C SER A 285 -12.62 16.76 -6.50
N HIS A 286 -12.77 17.47 -5.38
CA HIS A 286 -11.73 17.68 -4.36
C HIS A 286 -11.20 16.40 -3.67
N ILE A 287 -11.80 15.22 -3.89
CA ILE A 287 -11.22 13.96 -3.37
C ILE A 287 -10.04 13.52 -4.25
N TYR A 288 -10.10 13.80 -5.56
CA TYR A 288 -8.95 13.66 -6.46
C TYR A 288 -8.15 14.98 -6.57
N ASN A 289 -8.79 16.15 -6.42
CA ASN A 289 -8.17 17.47 -6.57
C ASN A 289 -7.60 18.09 -5.27
N ASN A 290 -7.76 17.45 -4.10
CA ASN A 290 -6.83 17.64 -2.98
C ASN A 290 -5.61 16.69 -3.07
N VAL A 291 -5.62 15.78 -4.04
CA VAL A 291 -4.40 15.56 -4.81
C VAL A 291 -4.38 16.61 -5.93
N GLU A 292 -4.04 17.84 -5.53
CA GLU A 292 -2.96 18.50 -6.25
C GLU A 292 -1.78 17.52 -6.16
N THR A 293 -1.80 16.52 -7.05
CA THR A 293 -0.64 15.67 -7.27
C THR A 293 0.44 16.66 -7.57
N ASP A 294 1.56 16.51 -6.88
CA ASP A 294 2.82 16.79 -7.51
C ASP A 294 2.82 15.96 -8.80
N ALA A 295 2.35 16.55 -9.91
CA ALA A 295 2.43 16.07 -11.29
C ALA A 295 3.89 16.15 -11.78
N LYS A 296 4.75 15.71 -10.86
CA LYS A 296 6.01 16.31 -10.43
C LYS A 296 6.69 15.43 -9.36
N GLU A 297 6.04 14.47 -8.72
CA GLU A 297 6.76 13.48 -7.92
C GLU A 297 7.52 12.54 -8.87
N LEU A 298 8.76 12.21 -8.51
CA LEU A 298 9.64 11.36 -9.30
C LEU A 298 9.25 9.88 -9.16
N THR A 299 8.32 9.44 -10.01
CA THR A 299 7.97 8.02 -10.16
C THR A 299 8.45 7.49 -11.51
N ILE A 300 8.58 6.17 -11.63
CA ILE A 300 8.90 5.51 -12.93
C ILE A 300 7.85 5.89 -13.99
N GLU A 301 6.59 6.04 -13.58
CA GLU A 301 5.48 6.34 -14.48
C GLU A 301 5.51 7.79 -14.96
N ASN A 302 5.67 8.73 -14.03
CA ASN A 302 5.76 10.16 -14.33
C ASN A 302 7.00 10.43 -15.20
N LEU A 303 8.13 9.79 -14.89
CA LEU A 303 9.33 9.88 -15.71
C LEU A 303 9.10 9.31 -17.12
N TYR A 304 8.47 8.13 -17.26
CA TYR A 304 8.20 7.57 -18.58
C TYR A 304 7.22 8.43 -19.41
N ALA A 305 6.23 9.04 -18.76
CA ALA A 305 5.34 10.01 -19.37
C ALA A 305 6.10 11.27 -19.82
N ALA A 306 6.95 11.84 -18.96
CA ALA A 306 7.80 12.99 -19.28
C ALA A 306 8.78 12.72 -20.44
N LEU A 307 9.42 11.54 -20.46
CA LEU A 307 10.31 11.13 -21.56
C LEU A 307 9.56 11.11 -22.90
N LYS A 308 8.32 10.61 -22.93
CA LYS A 308 7.46 10.68 -24.13
C LYS A 308 7.06 12.11 -24.47
N LYS A 309 6.53 12.86 -23.50
CA LYS A 309 6.06 14.26 -23.61
C LYS A 309 7.13 15.18 -24.22
N HIS A 310 8.39 15.02 -23.81
CA HIS A 310 9.49 15.86 -24.29
C HIS A 310 10.19 15.38 -25.57
N GLY A 311 9.74 14.28 -26.19
CA GLY A 311 10.29 13.81 -27.46
C GLY A 311 11.61 13.04 -27.31
N ILE A 312 11.78 12.25 -26.25
CA ILE A 312 12.88 11.28 -26.18
C ILE A 312 12.63 10.14 -27.16
N LYS A 313 13.58 9.92 -28.09
CA LYS A 313 13.51 8.95 -29.20
C LYS A 313 13.33 7.51 -28.71
N TYR A 314 13.97 7.15 -27.60
CA TYR A 314 13.98 5.79 -27.05
C TYR A 314 13.64 5.82 -25.55
N PRO A 315 12.39 6.18 -25.18
CA PRO A 315 12.04 6.53 -23.80
C PRO A 315 12.22 5.34 -22.85
N LYS A 316 12.04 4.10 -23.30
CA LYS A 316 12.28 2.91 -22.46
C LYS A 316 13.76 2.67 -22.14
N ILE A 317 14.66 3.01 -23.07
CA ILE A 317 16.12 2.89 -22.83
C ILE A 317 16.59 4.02 -21.92
N VAL A 318 16.12 5.24 -22.14
CA VAL A 318 16.47 6.40 -21.30
C VAL A 318 15.88 6.29 -19.88
N LEU A 319 14.71 5.66 -19.72
CA LEU A 319 14.17 5.28 -18.41
C LEU A 319 15.10 4.30 -17.67
N ALA A 320 15.61 3.26 -18.36
CA ALA A 320 16.57 2.33 -17.78
C ALA A 320 17.90 3.01 -17.42
N GLN A 321 18.35 4.00 -18.21
CA GLN A 321 19.50 4.83 -17.85
C GLN A 321 19.23 5.62 -16.56
N ALA A 322 18.10 6.34 -16.46
CA ALA A 322 17.77 7.09 -15.26
C ALA A 322 17.72 6.20 -14.01
N ILE A 323 17.07 5.02 -14.09
CA ILE A 323 17.01 4.07 -12.97
C ILE A 323 18.43 3.59 -12.57
N LEU A 324 19.32 3.36 -13.55
CA LEU A 324 20.69 2.93 -13.32
C LEU A 324 21.58 4.04 -12.72
N GLU A 325 21.54 5.26 -13.26
CA GLU A 325 22.31 6.42 -12.76
C GLU A 325 21.89 6.83 -11.34
N THR A 326 20.59 6.75 -11.06
CA THR A 326 20.03 7.19 -9.77
C THR A 326 19.96 6.07 -8.72
N GLY A 327 20.27 4.83 -9.08
CA GLY A 327 20.10 3.68 -8.18
C GLY A 327 18.65 3.51 -7.71
N HIS A 328 17.70 3.58 -8.64
CA HIS A 328 16.25 3.65 -8.38
C HIS A 328 15.83 4.90 -7.57
N PHE A 329 16.24 6.09 -8.04
CA PHE A 329 15.90 7.39 -7.44
C PHE A 329 16.40 7.59 -5.99
N ARG A 330 17.47 6.88 -5.61
CA ARG A 330 18.08 6.95 -4.26
C ARG A 330 19.37 7.77 -4.22
N SER A 331 19.95 8.14 -5.37
CA SER A 331 21.24 8.82 -5.41
C SER A 331 21.15 10.28 -4.94
N ARG A 332 22.22 10.75 -4.28
CA ARG A 332 22.35 12.14 -3.85
C ARG A 332 22.19 13.15 -5.00
N VAL A 333 22.73 12.82 -6.18
CA VAL A 333 22.63 13.65 -7.40
C VAL A 333 21.20 13.70 -7.94
N CYS A 334 20.43 12.62 -7.79
CA CYS A 334 19.00 12.62 -8.07
C CYS A 334 18.26 13.57 -7.12
N ASN A 335 18.47 13.41 -5.82
CA ASN A 335 17.56 13.96 -4.81
C ASN A 335 17.90 15.39 -4.36
N GLU A 336 19.18 15.80 -4.39
CA GLU A 336 19.58 17.19 -4.08
C GLU A 336 19.63 18.10 -5.32
N TYR A 337 19.86 17.53 -6.51
CA TYR A 337 20.12 18.30 -7.75
C TYR A 337 19.07 18.06 -8.83
N ASN A 338 18.03 17.26 -8.56
CA ASN A 338 16.99 16.87 -9.53
C ASN A 338 17.57 16.28 -10.84
N ASN A 339 18.75 15.67 -10.79
CA ASN A 339 19.55 15.32 -11.98
C ASN A 339 19.57 13.80 -12.21
N LEU A 340 18.59 13.31 -12.97
CA LEU A 340 18.34 11.88 -13.21
C LEU A 340 19.41 11.18 -14.05
N PHE A 341 20.24 11.94 -14.77
CA PHE A 341 21.13 11.41 -15.80
C PHE A 341 22.61 11.66 -15.48
N GLY A 342 22.92 12.17 -14.28
CA GLY A 342 24.29 12.49 -13.87
C GLY A 342 24.95 13.54 -14.78
N LEU A 343 24.18 14.48 -15.35
CA LEU A 343 24.70 15.47 -16.29
C LEU A 343 25.70 16.40 -15.58
N ARG A 344 26.85 16.67 -16.22
CA ARG A 344 27.95 17.47 -15.64
C ARG A 344 28.40 18.62 -16.54
N HIS A 345 28.94 19.65 -15.90
CA HIS A 345 29.68 20.77 -16.51
C HIS A 345 31.08 20.85 -15.87
N SER A 346 31.90 21.81 -16.29
CA SER A 346 33.31 21.93 -15.86
C SER A 346 33.50 22.14 -14.35
N LYS A 347 32.48 22.59 -13.62
CA LYS A 347 32.53 22.87 -12.17
C LYS A 347 31.74 21.88 -11.30
N GLY A 348 31.02 20.90 -11.87
CA GLY A 348 30.21 19.98 -11.08
C GLY A 348 29.07 19.31 -11.85
N TYR A 349 28.04 18.86 -11.12
CA TYR A 349 26.78 18.39 -11.68
C TYR A 349 25.87 19.60 -12.01
N TYR A 350 25.01 19.45 -13.01
CA TYR A 350 23.88 20.37 -13.18
C TYR A 350 22.89 20.18 -12.03
N SER A 351 22.31 21.29 -11.56
CA SER A 351 21.17 21.31 -10.65
C SER A 351 19.94 21.82 -11.40
N PHE A 352 18.79 21.25 -11.10
CA PHE A 352 17.50 21.60 -11.68
C PHE A 352 16.51 21.94 -10.55
N ASN A 353 15.51 22.77 -10.84
CA ASN A 353 14.44 23.05 -9.87
C ASN A 353 13.48 21.86 -9.76
N HIS A 354 13.39 21.06 -10.82
CA HIS A 354 12.50 19.93 -10.94
C HIS A 354 13.11 18.83 -11.83
N TRP A 355 12.89 17.56 -11.51
CA TRP A 355 13.53 16.45 -12.25
C TRP A 355 13.13 16.37 -13.72
N GLU A 356 11.96 16.90 -14.11
CA GLU A 356 11.51 16.95 -15.50
C GLU A 356 12.41 17.87 -16.34
N GLU A 357 13.00 18.91 -15.75
CA GLU A 357 14.00 19.75 -16.42
C GLU A 357 15.25 18.93 -16.81
N SER A 358 15.60 17.89 -16.05
CA SER A 358 16.71 16.99 -16.39
C SER A 358 16.40 16.10 -17.60
N VAL A 359 15.12 15.78 -17.84
CA VAL A 359 14.66 15.09 -19.07
C VAL A 359 14.83 16.00 -20.29
N ILE A 360 14.43 17.27 -20.16
CA ILE A 360 14.65 18.30 -21.19
C ILE A 360 16.16 18.46 -21.45
N ALA A 361 16.96 18.58 -20.39
CA ALA A 361 18.42 18.68 -20.51
C ALA A 361 19.06 17.43 -21.13
N TYR A 362 18.55 16.22 -20.87
CA TYR A 362 19.01 15.00 -21.53
C TYR A 362 18.74 15.04 -23.03
N ARG A 363 17.54 15.47 -23.45
CA ARG A 363 17.21 15.66 -24.87
C ARG A 363 18.23 16.61 -25.53
N ASP A 364 18.46 17.75 -24.90
CA ASP A 364 19.18 18.88 -25.50
C ASP A 364 20.71 18.76 -25.38
N LYS A 365 21.23 17.97 -24.43
CA LYS A 365 22.69 17.79 -24.18
C LYS A 365 23.22 16.39 -24.51
N VAL A 366 22.35 15.38 -24.60
CA VAL A 366 22.72 13.99 -24.92
C VAL A 366 22.09 13.55 -26.23
N GLN A 367 20.75 13.54 -26.31
CA GLN A 367 20.05 12.94 -27.45
C GLN A 367 20.32 13.65 -28.79
N TYR A 368 20.61 14.95 -28.81
CA TYR A 368 20.96 15.66 -30.04
C TYR A 368 22.15 15.04 -30.79
N LYS A 369 23.03 14.30 -30.10
CA LYS A 369 24.18 13.59 -30.67
C LYS A 369 23.82 12.26 -31.35
N HIS A 370 22.57 11.80 -31.26
CA HIS A 370 22.09 10.54 -31.84
C HIS A 370 21.75 10.71 -33.33
N ARG A 371 22.48 9.99 -34.20
CA ARG A 371 22.34 10.08 -35.66
C ARG A 371 21.05 9.40 -36.14
N ASN A 372 20.58 9.73 -37.33
CA ASN A 372 19.42 9.01 -37.90
C ASN A 372 19.83 7.57 -38.28
N GLY A 373 18.97 6.59 -38.03
CA GLY A 373 19.24 5.17 -38.29
C GLY A 373 20.29 4.49 -37.39
N GLU A 374 20.83 5.18 -36.39
CA GLU A 374 21.83 4.63 -35.47
C GLU A 374 21.17 3.76 -34.37
N ASP A 375 21.76 2.61 -34.04
CA ASP A 375 21.35 1.83 -32.85
C ASP A 375 21.65 2.61 -31.57
N TYR A 376 20.67 2.70 -30.67
CA TYR A 376 20.79 3.54 -29.48
C TYR A 376 21.89 3.05 -28.51
N TYR A 377 22.16 1.74 -28.45
CA TYR A 377 23.23 1.22 -27.61
C TYR A 377 24.62 1.49 -28.23
N ALA A 378 24.76 1.41 -29.55
CA ALA A 378 25.95 1.85 -30.28
C ALA A 378 26.21 3.36 -30.10
N PHE A 379 25.15 4.17 -30.16
CA PHE A 379 25.19 5.60 -29.84
C PHE A 379 25.77 5.86 -28.44
N LEU A 380 25.25 5.21 -27.39
CA LEU A 380 25.74 5.40 -26.01
C LEU A 380 27.22 5.02 -25.85
N LYS A 381 27.68 3.95 -26.55
CA LYS A 381 29.11 3.60 -26.62
C LYS A 381 29.93 4.69 -27.32
N ARG A 382 29.47 5.15 -28.49
CA ARG A 382 30.18 6.13 -29.33
C ARG A 382 30.37 7.47 -28.63
N ILE A 383 29.38 7.95 -27.87
CA ILE A 383 29.52 9.21 -27.11
C ILE A 383 30.26 9.04 -25.78
N GLY A 384 30.70 7.82 -25.45
CA GLY A 384 31.37 7.53 -24.18
C GLY A 384 30.52 7.85 -22.96
N TYR A 385 29.21 7.56 -23.00
CA TYR A 385 28.24 8.04 -22.00
C TYR A 385 28.63 7.71 -20.56
N SER A 386 29.21 6.53 -20.33
CA SER A 386 29.77 6.11 -19.06
C SER A 386 31.17 5.52 -19.26
N THR A 387 32.06 5.73 -18.29
CA THR A 387 33.39 5.09 -18.25
C THR A 387 33.33 3.60 -17.91
N SER A 388 32.19 3.12 -17.40
CA SER A 388 31.98 1.71 -17.07
C SER A 388 31.81 0.87 -18.34
N ARG A 389 32.73 -0.08 -18.58
CA ARG A 389 32.71 -1.00 -19.73
C ARG A 389 31.41 -1.80 -19.83
N ASP A 390 30.78 -2.08 -18.70
CA ASP A 390 29.54 -2.86 -18.57
C ASP A 390 28.26 -2.01 -18.65
N TYR A 391 28.35 -0.69 -18.73
CA TYR A 391 27.20 0.21 -18.65
C TYR A 391 26.07 -0.17 -19.62
N VAL A 392 26.41 -0.31 -20.89
CA VAL A 392 25.45 -0.62 -21.96
C VAL A 392 24.83 -2.02 -21.80
N ARG A 393 25.55 -2.97 -21.19
CA ARG A 393 25.03 -4.29 -20.84
C ARG A 393 23.98 -4.17 -19.73
N LYS A 394 24.29 -3.45 -18.64
CA LYS A 394 23.36 -3.20 -17.52
C LYS A 394 22.10 -2.44 -17.93
N VAL A 395 22.23 -1.39 -18.77
CA VAL A 395 21.07 -0.69 -19.33
C VAL A 395 20.20 -1.64 -20.15
N ARG A 396 20.79 -2.49 -21.00
CA ARG A 396 20.04 -3.47 -21.80
C ARG A 396 19.34 -4.53 -20.93
N GLU A 397 19.99 -5.00 -19.86
CA GLU A 397 19.40 -5.90 -18.87
C GLU A 397 18.19 -5.26 -18.18
N LEU A 398 18.29 -4.00 -17.75
CA LEU A 398 17.16 -3.24 -17.19
C LEU A 398 16.03 -3.01 -18.21
N VAL A 399 16.33 -2.72 -19.47
CA VAL A 399 15.32 -2.60 -20.55
C VAL A 399 14.54 -3.91 -20.77
N TYR A 400 15.13 -5.06 -20.44
CA TYR A 400 14.44 -6.36 -20.46
C TYR A 400 13.65 -6.66 -19.17
N GLN A 401 13.79 -5.87 -18.11
CA GLN A 401 13.06 -6.00 -16.84
C GLN A 401 11.89 -5.02 -16.74
N LEU A 402 12.05 -3.83 -17.34
CA LEU A 402 10.98 -2.89 -17.71
C LEU A 402 10.12 -3.46 -18.86
#